data_AF-A0A667HLF4-F1
#
_entry.id   AF-A0A667HLF4-F1
#
_cell.length_a   1.000
_cell.length_b   1.000
_cell.length_c   1.000
_cell.angle_alpha   90.00
_cell.angle_beta   90.00
_cell.angle_gamma   90.00
#
_symmetry.space_group_name_H-M   'P 1'
#
loop_
_entity.id
_entity.type
_entity.pdbx_description
1 polymer ?
#
loop_
_entity_poly.entity_id
_entity_poly.type
_entity_poly.pdbx_seq_one_letter_code
_entity_poly.pdbx_strand_id
1 'polypeptide(L)'
;MTHPTTGRQLAVEHPNTRATDTVQDPERQGPLCPGAATPPPSSSRRRRTRPWGRSSSMKWTPAASTTSTRRSSACFPRCNLPPISEKYTMDVGVKTDVVTVNPSIITERFHKLEKWRRPFYRVLQVYENASVLLPAFYNTRNTDVSIRVKYVLDDFESTQAVYYFHPQYLVNVSRYWLSLGVRAKRISTGLILATAALELCEEVHLFGFWAFPMNPSGLYITHHYYDNVKPRPGFHAMPSEIFNFLHLHSRGILRVHTGTCTCC
;
A
#
# COMPACT_ATOMS: atom_id res chain seq x y z
N MET A 1 -35.64 -42.12 -63.89
CA MET A 1 -37.03 -42.03 -63.40
C MET A 1 -37.01 -42.43 -61.93
N THR A 2 -37.57 -41.73 -60.93
CA THR A 2 -38.20 -40.39 -60.84
C THR A 2 -38.36 -40.10 -59.32
N HIS A 3 -38.00 -38.90 -58.83
CA HIS A 3 -38.48 -38.40 -57.53
C HIS A 3 -39.88 -37.78 -57.70
N PRO A 4 -40.70 -37.69 -56.62
CA PRO A 4 -40.80 -36.43 -55.83
C PRO A 4 -40.90 -36.70 -54.29
N THR A 5 -40.59 -35.81 -53.31
CA THR A 5 -41.14 -34.47 -52.93
C THR A 5 -42.68 -34.44 -52.81
N THR A 6 -43.39 -33.82 -51.84
CA THR A 6 -43.16 -32.85 -50.71
C THR A 6 -44.28 -33.11 -49.65
N GLY A 7 -44.35 -32.57 -48.42
CA GLY A 7 -43.57 -31.55 -47.69
C GLY A 7 -44.46 -30.36 -47.20
N ARG A 8 -44.80 -30.26 -45.89
CA ARG A 8 -45.54 -29.09 -45.32
C ARG A 8 -45.36 -28.91 -43.79
N GLN A 9 -45.36 -27.65 -43.34
CA GLN A 9 -45.30 -27.21 -41.94
C GLN A 9 -46.70 -27.08 -41.29
N LEU A 10 -46.75 -27.08 -39.94
CA LEU A 10 -47.41 -26.06 -39.09
C LEU A 10 -47.09 -26.31 -37.61
N ALA A 11 -47.22 -25.28 -36.75
CA ALA A 11 -46.76 -25.27 -35.35
C ALA A 11 -47.89 -25.00 -34.35
N VAL A 12 -47.77 -25.52 -33.11
CA VAL A 12 -48.50 -25.09 -31.89
C VAL A 12 -47.57 -25.26 -30.67
N GLU A 13 -47.80 -24.49 -29.60
CA GLU A 13 -46.86 -24.16 -28.52
C GLU A 13 -46.91 -25.06 -27.26
N HIS A 14 -45.76 -25.11 -26.55
CA HIS A 14 -45.53 -25.06 -25.08
C HIS A 14 -46.37 -25.86 -24.04
N PRO A 15 -45.89 -26.01 -22.78
CA PRO A 15 -44.50 -25.95 -22.27
C PRO A 15 -44.10 -27.19 -21.44
N ASN A 16 -42.80 -27.48 -21.29
CA ASN A 16 -42.33 -27.87 -19.96
C ASN A 16 -40.86 -27.55 -19.65
N THR A 17 -40.67 -27.20 -18.39
CA THR A 17 -39.45 -26.80 -17.70
C THR A 17 -38.28 -27.80 -17.79
N ARG A 18 -37.06 -27.27 -18.00
CA ARG A 18 -35.86 -27.81 -17.35
C ARG A 18 -34.81 -26.71 -17.15
N ALA A 19 -34.17 -26.71 -15.98
CA ALA A 19 -33.29 -25.64 -15.54
C ALA A 19 -32.01 -25.55 -16.37
N THR A 20 -31.56 -24.33 -16.64
CA THR A 20 -30.17 -24.05 -17.05
C THR A 20 -29.30 -24.05 -15.80
N ASP A 21 -28.46 -25.08 -15.63
CA ASP A 21 -27.40 -25.06 -14.63
C ASP A 21 -26.34 -24.02 -15.01
N THR A 22 -26.47 -22.81 -14.47
CA THR A 22 -25.41 -21.82 -14.50
C THR A 22 -24.37 -22.19 -13.45
N VAL A 23 -23.29 -22.82 -13.92
CA VAL A 23 -22.07 -23.01 -13.13
C VAL A 23 -21.59 -21.62 -12.66
N GLN A 24 -21.73 -21.36 -11.36
CA GLN A 24 -21.22 -20.14 -10.76
C GLN A 24 -19.71 -20.23 -10.65
N ASP A 25 -19.04 -19.43 -11.48
CA ASP A 25 -17.59 -19.22 -11.50
C ASP A 25 -17.12 -18.63 -10.15
N PRO A 26 -16.39 -19.38 -9.31
CA PRO A 26 -16.15 -19.01 -7.92
C PRO A 26 -14.95 -18.08 -7.71
N GLU A 27 -14.57 -17.27 -8.71
CA GLU A 27 -13.41 -16.37 -8.64
C GLU A 27 -13.69 -14.96 -9.19
N ARG A 28 -14.52 -14.19 -8.47
CA ARG A 28 -14.76 -12.76 -8.76
C ARG A 28 -14.71 -11.84 -7.54
N GLN A 29 -14.02 -12.26 -6.48
CA GLN A 29 -13.72 -11.40 -5.34
C GLN A 29 -12.48 -10.55 -5.67
N GLY A 30 -12.69 -9.25 -5.90
CA GLY A 30 -11.59 -8.29 -6.04
C GLY A 30 -10.83 -8.12 -4.72
N PRO A 31 -9.60 -7.57 -4.75
CA PRO A 31 -8.79 -7.45 -3.54
C PRO A 31 -9.49 -6.57 -2.50
N LEU A 32 -9.54 -7.07 -1.26
CA LEU A 32 -10.07 -6.36 -0.10
C LEU A 32 -9.19 -5.16 0.24
N CYS A 33 -9.84 -4.04 0.57
CA CYS A 33 -9.18 -2.79 0.92
C CYS A 33 -8.34 -2.95 2.21
N PRO A 34 -7.09 -2.43 2.26
CA PRO A 34 -6.21 -2.63 3.41
C PRO A 34 -6.78 -1.95 4.66
N GLY A 35 -7.17 -2.76 5.65
CA GLY A 35 -7.70 -2.27 6.92
C GLY A 35 -9.12 -1.68 6.82
N ALA A 36 -9.99 -2.24 5.97
CA ALA A 36 -11.42 -1.96 6.02
C ALA A 36 -11.99 -2.34 7.40
N ALA A 37 -12.63 -1.38 8.07
CA ALA A 37 -13.44 -1.67 9.25
C ALA A 37 -14.74 -2.35 8.79
N THR A 38 -15.17 -3.42 9.48
CA THR A 38 -16.44 -4.08 9.22
C THR A 38 -17.60 -3.08 9.30
N PRO A 39 -18.39 -2.89 8.23
CA PRO A 39 -19.51 -1.96 8.27
C PRO A 39 -20.64 -2.50 9.17
N PRO A 40 -21.35 -1.64 9.93
CA PRO A 40 -22.59 -2.04 10.58
C PRO A 40 -23.66 -2.39 9.51
N PRO A 41 -24.64 -3.26 9.82
CA PRO A 41 -25.61 -3.74 8.85
C PRO A 41 -26.40 -2.59 8.21
N SER A 42 -26.48 -2.63 6.88
CA SER A 42 -26.87 -1.50 6.04
C SER A 42 -28.35 -1.11 6.12
N SER A 43 -28.66 0.17 5.92
CA SER A 43 -29.98 0.60 5.43
C SER A 43 -29.91 1.69 4.36
N SER A 44 -30.68 1.49 3.29
CA SER A 44 -30.98 2.39 2.17
C SER A 44 -29.83 2.82 1.23
N ARG A 45 -29.95 2.37 -0.03
CA ARG A 45 -29.04 2.65 -1.15
C ARG A 45 -29.46 3.94 -1.87
N ARG A 46 -28.68 5.03 -1.76
CA ARG A 46 -28.81 6.20 -2.67
C ARG A 46 -27.60 6.33 -3.58
N ARG A 47 -27.76 5.94 -4.85
CA ARG A 47 -26.78 6.26 -5.92
C ARG A 47 -26.72 7.78 -6.11
N ARG A 48 -25.64 8.42 -5.67
CA ARG A 48 -25.25 9.76 -6.11
C ARG A 48 -24.09 9.63 -7.10
N THR A 49 -24.38 9.87 -8.38
CA THR A 49 -23.35 10.15 -9.38
C THR A 49 -22.59 11.42 -8.97
N ARG A 50 -21.27 11.31 -8.75
CA ARG A 50 -20.38 12.45 -8.50
C ARG A 50 -19.24 12.43 -9.54
N PRO A 51 -19.23 13.37 -10.50
CA PRO A 51 -18.31 13.33 -11.64
C PRO A 51 -16.96 13.99 -11.31
N TRP A 52 -16.12 13.33 -10.50
CA TRP A 52 -14.69 13.66 -10.37
C TRP A 52 -13.90 12.37 -10.13
N GLY A 53 -12.98 12.04 -11.04
CA GLY A 53 -12.26 10.76 -11.04
C GLY A 53 -11.35 10.57 -9.82
N ARG A 54 -11.72 9.68 -8.91
CA ARG A 54 -10.88 9.24 -7.78
C ARG A 54 -10.01 8.06 -8.21
N SER A 55 -8.89 8.38 -8.86
CA SER A 55 -7.76 7.46 -8.99
C SER A 55 -6.78 7.74 -7.85
N SER A 56 -7.13 7.27 -6.66
CA SER A 56 -6.38 7.39 -5.41
C SER A 56 -5.45 6.19 -5.18
N SER A 57 -5.82 5.02 -5.71
CA SER A 57 -5.08 3.74 -5.65
C SER A 57 -3.67 3.77 -6.24
N MET A 58 -3.37 4.75 -7.10
CA MET A 58 -2.19 4.81 -7.97
C MET A 58 -1.19 5.90 -7.55
N LYS A 59 -1.18 6.30 -6.27
CA LYS A 59 -0.39 7.42 -5.77
C LYS A 59 0.59 6.97 -4.67
N TRP A 60 1.79 7.56 -4.59
CA TRP A 60 2.72 7.15 -3.54
C TRP A 60 2.23 7.55 -2.16
N THR A 61 1.89 6.57 -1.35
CA THR A 61 2.73 6.39 -0.17
C THR A 61 2.77 4.92 0.15
N PRO A 62 3.96 4.29 0.18
CA PRO A 62 4.03 2.85 0.21
C PRO A 62 3.43 2.33 1.51
N ALA A 63 2.31 1.62 1.38
CA ALA A 63 1.70 0.80 2.41
C ALA A 63 1.80 -0.64 1.92
N ALA A 64 2.36 -1.53 2.72
CA ALA A 64 2.15 -2.95 2.50
C ALA A 64 0.99 -3.41 3.39
N SER A 65 0.23 -4.40 2.94
CA SER A 65 -0.47 -5.29 3.86
C SER A 65 0.11 -6.68 3.67
N THR A 66 0.40 -7.35 4.78
CA THR A 66 1.13 -8.62 4.75
C THR A 66 0.49 -9.62 5.70
N THR A 67 0.60 -10.90 5.38
CA THR A 67 0.03 -12.00 6.17
C THR A 67 1.16 -12.94 6.59
N SER A 68 1.30 -13.22 7.90
CA SER A 68 2.39 -14.05 8.44
C SER A 68 1.87 -15.40 8.94
N THR A 69 2.64 -16.48 8.77
CA THR A 69 2.31 -17.82 9.31
C THR A 69 2.32 -17.83 10.84
N ARG A 70 3.30 -17.15 11.43
CA ARG A 70 3.75 -17.44 12.81
C ARG A 70 2.83 -16.86 13.88
N ARG A 71 1.98 -15.93 13.47
CA ARG A 71 0.71 -15.52 14.09
C ARG A 71 -0.19 -15.18 12.92
N SER A 72 -1.42 -15.71 12.88
CA SER A 72 -2.42 -15.49 11.82
C SER A 72 -2.98 -14.05 11.82
N SER A 73 -2.09 -13.06 11.80
CA SER A 73 -2.35 -11.65 12.03
C SER A 73 -1.72 -10.84 10.90
N ALA A 74 -2.55 -10.12 10.15
CA ALA A 74 -2.06 -9.26 9.08
C ALA A 74 -1.45 -7.97 9.62
N CYS A 75 -0.27 -7.60 9.09
CA CYS A 75 0.51 -6.42 9.46
C CYS A 75 0.43 -5.35 8.35
N PHE A 76 0.24 -4.09 8.74
CA PHE A 76 0.00 -2.96 7.87
C PHE A 76 1.07 -1.87 8.09
N PRO A 77 2.30 -2.03 7.59
CA PRO A 77 3.34 -1.01 7.68
C PRO A 77 3.07 0.17 6.72
N ARG A 78 3.22 1.40 7.23
CA ARG A 78 3.11 2.65 6.46
C ARG A 78 4.43 3.40 6.36
N CYS A 79 4.72 3.95 5.18
CA CYS A 79 5.93 4.74 4.95
C CYS A 79 5.79 6.22 5.32
N ASN A 80 6.73 6.73 6.11
CA ASN A 80 7.10 8.15 6.18
C ASN A 80 6.03 9.11 6.73
N LEU A 81 5.32 8.73 7.80
CA LEU A 81 4.24 9.51 8.43
C LEU A 81 3.16 10.05 7.46
N PRO A 82 2.50 9.18 6.68
CA PRO A 82 1.53 9.59 5.68
C PRO A 82 0.18 9.95 6.34
N PRO A 83 -0.43 11.12 6.04
CA PRO A 83 -1.60 11.62 6.74
C PRO A 83 -2.80 10.67 6.59
N ILE A 84 -3.20 10.07 7.70
CA ILE A 84 -4.47 9.36 7.84
C ILE A 84 -5.53 10.40 8.25
N SER A 85 -6.55 10.57 7.42
CA SER A 85 -7.70 11.43 7.69
C SER A 85 -8.90 10.95 6.89
N GLU A 86 -10.11 11.36 7.27
CA GLU A 86 -11.36 10.96 6.61
C GLU A 86 -11.36 11.13 5.09
N LYS A 87 -10.62 12.13 4.58
CA LYS A 87 -10.44 12.39 3.14
C LYS A 87 -9.78 11.20 2.40
N TYR A 88 -8.92 10.45 3.07
CA TYR A 88 -8.08 9.40 2.52
C TYR A 88 -8.38 8.00 3.08
N THR A 89 -9.11 7.89 4.20
CA THR A 89 -9.46 6.61 4.84
C THR A 89 -10.06 5.58 3.88
N MET A 90 -10.92 6.01 2.95
CA MET A 90 -11.52 5.11 1.94
C MET A 90 -10.51 4.57 0.91
N ASP A 91 -9.38 5.25 0.74
CA ASP A 91 -8.37 4.95 -0.27
C ASP A 91 -7.20 4.13 0.30
N VAL A 92 -6.80 4.42 1.55
CA VAL A 92 -5.58 3.87 2.17
C VAL A 92 -5.82 3.19 3.53
N GLY A 93 -7.06 3.14 4.02
CA GLY A 93 -7.43 2.60 5.33
C GLY A 93 -6.92 3.41 6.52
N VAL A 94 -7.30 2.97 7.73
CA VAL A 94 -6.79 3.53 9.01
C VAL A 94 -5.77 2.62 9.70
N LYS A 95 -5.93 1.29 9.59
CA LYS A 95 -5.09 0.33 10.32
C LYS A 95 -3.60 0.56 10.01
N THR A 96 -2.80 0.61 11.07
CA THR A 96 -1.34 0.77 11.01
C THR A 96 -0.73 0.00 12.17
N ASP A 97 0.15 -0.96 11.91
CA ASP A 97 0.86 -1.68 12.98
C ASP A 97 2.30 -1.13 13.15
N VAL A 98 2.88 -0.62 12.06
CA VAL A 98 4.20 0.03 12.03
C VAL A 98 4.12 1.28 11.16
N VAL A 99 4.67 2.40 11.62
CA VAL A 99 4.87 3.61 10.79
C VAL A 99 6.34 3.99 10.75
N THR A 100 6.88 4.22 9.56
CA THR A 100 8.29 4.64 9.44
C THR A 100 8.43 6.15 9.48
N VAL A 101 9.57 6.61 10.01
CA VAL A 101 9.93 8.03 10.03
C VAL A 101 11.33 8.21 9.45
N ASN A 102 11.42 8.82 8.26
CA ASN A 102 12.70 9.20 7.68
C ASN A 102 13.28 10.42 8.46
N PRO A 103 14.57 10.39 8.88
CA PRO A 103 15.22 11.50 9.57
C PRO A 103 15.13 12.87 8.88
N SER A 104 14.97 12.92 7.56
CA SER A 104 14.74 14.19 6.85
C SER A 104 13.44 14.86 7.28
N ILE A 105 12.35 14.10 7.51
CA ILE A 105 11.05 14.64 7.95
C ILE A 105 11.19 15.31 9.31
N ILE A 106 11.90 14.67 10.23
CA ILE A 106 12.13 15.19 11.58
C ILE A 106 12.97 16.48 11.52
N THR A 107 13.99 16.50 10.64
CA THR A 107 14.88 17.64 10.43
C THR A 107 14.14 18.83 9.80
N GLU A 108 13.40 18.59 8.72
CA GLU A 108 12.82 19.60 7.84
C GLU A 108 11.45 20.11 8.34
N ARG A 109 10.56 19.21 8.77
CA ARG A 109 9.18 19.55 9.20
C ARG A 109 9.06 19.82 10.69
N PHE A 110 9.96 19.28 11.52
CA PHE A 110 9.89 19.36 12.99
C PHE A 110 11.16 19.94 13.62
N HIS A 111 11.98 20.65 12.84
CA HIS A 111 13.17 21.38 13.29
C HIS A 111 14.09 20.54 14.20
N LYS A 112 14.35 19.29 13.79
CA LYS A 112 15.19 18.30 14.50
C LYS A 112 14.75 17.97 15.93
N LEU A 113 13.52 18.34 16.32
CA LEU A 113 12.96 18.19 17.66
C LEU A 113 13.76 18.93 18.76
N GLU A 114 14.45 20.03 18.42
CA GLU A 114 15.28 20.81 19.37
C GLU A 114 14.47 21.76 20.27
N LYS A 115 13.21 22.05 19.92
CA LYS A 115 12.34 22.99 20.66
C LYS A 115 10.90 22.48 20.79
N TRP A 116 10.06 22.77 19.80
CA TRP A 116 8.63 22.49 19.82
C TRP A 116 8.34 21.03 19.46
N ARG A 117 8.38 20.13 20.46
CA ARG A 117 8.25 18.68 20.26
C ARG A 117 6.80 18.17 20.21
N ARG A 118 5.87 18.87 20.87
CA ARG A 118 4.43 18.49 20.94
C ARG A 118 3.73 18.35 19.58
N PRO A 119 4.00 19.16 18.53
CA PRO A 119 3.41 18.96 17.20
C PRO A 119 3.81 17.64 16.53
N PHE A 120 5.05 17.18 16.72
CA PHE A 120 5.49 15.86 16.23
C PHE A 120 4.79 14.74 16.97
N TYR A 121 4.70 14.84 18.30
CA TYR A 121 3.97 13.86 19.11
C TYR A 121 2.50 13.72 18.66
N ARG A 122 1.79 14.83 18.47
CA ARG A 122 0.40 14.83 17.94
C ARG A 122 0.27 14.14 16.58
N VAL A 123 1.30 14.14 15.74
CA VAL A 123 1.29 13.40 14.47
C VAL A 123 1.46 11.90 14.69
N LEU A 124 2.27 11.46 15.66
CA LEU A 124 2.42 10.04 15.99
C LEU A 124 1.15 9.43 16.60
N GLN A 125 0.39 10.22 17.38
CA GLN A 125 -0.87 9.78 17.99
C GLN A 125 -1.98 9.44 16.98
N VAL A 126 -1.87 9.88 15.72
CA VAL A 126 -2.78 9.49 14.63
C VAL A 126 -2.64 8.00 14.26
N TYR A 127 -1.53 7.36 14.62
CA TYR A 127 -1.28 5.93 14.38
C TYR A 127 -1.54 5.07 15.62
N GLU A 128 -2.21 5.60 16.64
CA GLU A 128 -2.57 4.88 17.87
C GLU A 128 -1.38 4.13 18.50
N ASN A 129 -1.47 2.81 18.65
CA ASN A 129 -0.45 1.95 19.23
C ASN A 129 0.60 1.45 18.21
N ALA A 130 0.62 1.98 16.98
CA ALA A 130 1.60 1.58 15.97
C ALA A 130 3.04 1.83 16.44
N SER A 131 3.93 0.88 16.13
CA SER A 131 5.35 1.01 16.42
C SER A 131 6.03 1.97 15.43
N VAL A 132 6.98 2.78 15.93
CA VAL A 132 7.68 3.80 15.14
C VAL A 132 9.03 3.24 14.69
N LEU A 133 9.28 3.16 13.38
CA LEU A 133 10.47 2.51 12.81
C LEU A 133 11.35 3.52 12.03
N LEU A 134 12.61 3.66 12.42
CA LEU A 134 13.52 4.68 11.85
C LEU A 134 14.80 4.08 11.23
N PRO A 135 15.22 4.53 10.03
CA PRO A 135 16.53 4.20 9.46
C PRO A 135 17.62 5.13 10.04
N ALA A 136 17.83 5.03 11.36
CA ALA A 136 18.75 5.89 12.11
C ALA A 136 20.21 5.77 11.65
N PHE A 137 20.70 4.54 11.50
CA PHE A 137 22.13 4.24 11.36
C PHE A 137 22.70 4.35 9.93
N TYR A 138 22.09 5.18 9.06
CA TYR A 138 22.70 5.53 7.77
C TYR A 138 23.87 6.52 7.90
N ASN A 139 23.89 7.34 8.95
CA ASN A 139 24.97 8.25 9.34
C ASN A 139 24.70 8.81 10.74
N THR A 140 25.69 9.49 11.33
CA THR A 140 25.58 10.10 12.68
C THR A 140 24.46 11.14 12.79
N ARG A 141 24.34 12.07 11.83
CA ARG A 141 23.28 13.10 11.83
C ARG A 141 21.87 12.50 11.84
N ASN A 142 21.66 11.39 11.12
CA ASN A 142 20.41 10.64 11.15
C ASN A 142 20.19 9.96 12.51
N THR A 143 21.25 9.47 13.13
CA THR A 143 21.23 8.79 14.43
C THR A 143 20.78 9.75 15.53
N ASP A 144 21.42 10.92 15.65
CA ASP A 144 21.09 11.94 16.66
C ASP A 144 19.61 12.34 16.62
N VAL A 145 19.10 12.61 15.41
CA VAL A 145 17.72 13.03 15.18
C VAL A 145 16.72 11.89 15.41
N SER A 146 17.12 10.63 15.15
CA SER A 146 16.27 9.45 15.39
C SER A 146 16.22 9.02 16.86
N ILE A 147 17.28 9.28 17.63
CA ILE A 147 17.29 9.05 19.08
C ILE A 147 16.37 10.07 19.77
N ARG A 148 16.37 11.33 19.33
CA ARG A 148 15.43 12.35 19.86
C ARG A 148 13.95 11.95 19.73
N VAL A 149 13.57 11.12 18.76
CA VAL A 149 12.19 10.59 18.67
C VAL A 149 11.82 9.72 19.86
N LYS A 150 12.75 8.89 20.36
CA LYS A 150 12.56 8.10 21.58
C LYS A 150 12.37 9.02 22.78
N TYR A 151 13.23 10.03 22.95
CA TYR A 151 13.09 11.02 24.03
C TYR A 151 11.78 11.82 23.94
N VAL A 152 11.25 12.10 22.75
CA VAL A 152 9.92 12.74 22.63
C VAL A 152 8.80 11.81 23.10
N LEU A 153 8.88 10.51 22.80
CA LEU A 153 7.87 9.55 23.24
C LEU A 153 7.96 9.30 24.75
N ASP A 154 9.18 9.28 25.32
CA ASP A 154 9.41 9.17 26.76
C ASP A 154 8.87 10.39 27.52
N ASP A 155 9.21 11.61 27.08
CA ASP A 155 8.77 12.87 27.71
C ASP A 155 7.25 13.14 27.59
N PHE A 156 6.53 12.37 26.78
CA PHE A 156 5.07 12.39 26.68
C PHE A 156 4.41 11.06 27.14
N GLU A 157 5.15 10.22 27.87
CA GLU A 157 4.68 8.97 28.50
C GLU A 157 3.98 8.01 27.50
N SER A 158 4.49 7.95 26.27
CA SER A 158 3.86 7.20 25.19
C SER A 158 4.14 5.71 25.26
N THR A 159 3.12 4.91 24.98
CA THR A 159 3.20 3.44 24.87
C THR A 159 3.79 2.97 23.53
N GLN A 160 3.98 3.86 22.54
CA GLN A 160 4.44 3.49 21.20
C GLN A 160 5.92 3.04 21.24
N ALA A 161 6.18 1.78 20.89
CA ALA A 161 7.53 1.25 20.78
C ALA A 161 8.32 1.90 19.64
N VAL A 162 9.62 2.14 19.87
CA VAL A 162 10.54 2.69 18.85
C VAL A 162 11.54 1.64 18.44
N TYR A 163 11.67 1.41 17.14
CA TYR A 163 12.61 0.48 16.54
C TYR A 163 13.52 1.18 15.53
N TYR A 164 14.71 0.61 15.35
CA TYR A 164 15.71 1.10 14.41
C TYR A 164 16.13 -0.03 13.47
N PHE A 165 16.21 0.24 12.16
CA PHE A 165 16.77 -0.73 11.22
C PHE A 165 18.25 -0.99 11.54
N HIS A 166 18.61 -2.25 11.76
CA HIS A 166 19.99 -2.64 12.04
C HIS A 166 20.93 -2.21 10.88
N PRO A 167 22.11 -1.60 11.15
CA PRO A 167 22.96 -1.07 10.08
C PRO A 167 23.39 -2.14 9.07
N GLN A 168 23.69 -3.36 9.53
CA GLN A 168 24.03 -4.46 8.63
C GLN A 168 22.87 -4.87 7.71
N TYR A 169 21.61 -4.78 8.20
CA TYR A 169 20.43 -5.05 7.38
C TYR A 169 20.29 -4.01 6.26
N LEU A 170 20.45 -2.72 6.58
CA LEU A 170 20.44 -1.64 5.58
C LEU A 170 21.52 -1.84 4.49
N VAL A 171 22.71 -2.31 4.87
CA VAL A 171 23.80 -2.64 3.93
C VAL A 171 23.45 -3.86 3.08
N ASN A 172 22.97 -4.95 3.68
CA ASN A 172 22.65 -6.20 2.99
C ASN A 172 21.53 -6.00 1.96
N VAL A 173 20.43 -5.37 2.35
CA VAL A 173 19.30 -5.07 1.45
C VAL A 173 19.76 -4.16 0.30
N SER A 174 20.60 -3.15 0.58
CA SER A 174 21.15 -2.28 -0.48
C SER A 174 22.03 -3.05 -1.48
N ARG A 175 22.84 -4.01 -1.01
CA ARG A 175 23.67 -4.87 -1.87
C ARG A 175 22.85 -5.86 -2.70
N TYR A 176 21.82 -6.46 -2.09
CA TYR A 176 20.89 -7.36 -2.78
C TYR A 176 20.18 -6.66 -3.95
N TRP A 177 19.59 -5.49 -3.71
CA TRP A 177 18.92 -4.76 -4.79
C TRP A 177 19.87 -4.21 -5.84
N LEU A 178 21.12 -3.87 -5.47
CA LEU A 178 22.16 -3.51 -6.43
C LEU A 178 22.52 -4.69 -7.36
N SER A 179 22.55 -5.93 -6.87
CA SER A 179 22.80 -7.11 -7.72
C SER A 179 21.63 -7.39 -8.68
N LEU A 180 20.41 -7.00 -8.31
CA LEU A 180 19.23 -6.97 -9.19
C LEU A 180 19.10 -5.69 -10.04
N GLY A 181 20.17 -4.91 -10.16
CA GLY A 181 20.25 -3.75 -11.05
C GLY A 181 19.63 -2.45 -10.52
N VAL A 182 19.16 -2.39 -9.27
CA VAL A 182 18.68 -1.15 -8.64
C VAL A 182 19.86 -0.25 -8.26
N ARG A 183 20.34 0.52 -9.23
CA ARG A 183 21.46 1.47 -9.05
C ARG A 183 20.99 2.78 -8.43
N ALA A 184 20.93 2.83 -7.10
CA ALA A 184 20.57 4.02 -6.31
C ALA A 184 21.68 4.40 -5.32
N LYS A 185 21.79 5.68 -4.97
CA LYS A 185 22.64 6.14 -3.86
C LYS A 185 22.11 5.65 -2.50
N ARG A 186 20.79 5.50 -2.39
CA ARG A 186 20.09 4.87 -1.28
C ARG A 186 18.77 4.30 -1.81
N ILE A 187 18.44 3.07 -1.45
CA ILE A 187 17.11 2.49 -1.74
C ILE A 187 15.99 3.22 -0.97
N SER A 188 14.75 3.18 -1.47
CA SER A 188 13.63 3.83 -0.79
C SER A 188 13.19 3.11 0.50
N THR A 189 12.49 3.83 1.38
CA THR A 189 11.85 3.22 2.56
C THR A 189 10.84 2.13 2.16
N GLY A 190 10.17 2.30 1.01
CA GLY A 190 9.24 1.31 0.47
C GLY A 190 9.95 0.01 0.08
N LEU A 191 11.12 0.08 -0.55
CA LEU A 191 11.92 -1.09 -0.90
C LEU A 191 12.43 -1.84 0.34
N ILE A 192 12.88 -1.10 1.37
CA ILE A 192 13.33 -1.70 2.64
C ILE A 192 12.18 -2.46 3.32
N LEU A 193 10.98 -1.86 3.37
CA LEU A 193 9.80 -2.51 3.95
C LEU A 193 9.25 -3.66 3.11
N ALA A 194 9.25 -3.55 1.78
CA ALA A 194 8.85 -4.64 0.90
C ALA A 194 9.81 -5.84 1.01
N THR A 195 11.12 -5.59 1.23
CA THR A 195 12.09 -6.66 1.49
C THR A 195 11.84 -7.33 2.84
N ALA A 196 11.67 -6.55 3.91
CA ALA A 196 11.34 -7.07 5.23
C ALA A 196 10.02 -7.87 5.24
N ALA A 197 9.02 -7.43 4.45
CA ALA A 197 7.78 -8.16 4.25
C ALA A 197 8.02 -9.54 3.61
N LEU A 198 8.81 -9.61 2.54
CA LEU A 198 9.16 -10.87 1.86
C LEU A 198 9.98 -11.83 2.75
N GLU A 199 10.72 -11.31 3.74
CA GLU A 199 11.48 -12.11 4.70
C GLU A 199 10.64 -12.63 5.89
N LEU A 200 9.48 -12.03 6.17
CA LEU A 200 8.70 -12.25 7.41
C LEU A 200 7.26 -12.73 7.20
N CYS A 201 6.77 -12.74 5.96
CA CYS A 201 5.37 -12.95 5.61
C CYS A 201 5.24 -13.94 4.45
N GLU A 202 4.15 -14.72 4.45
CA GLU A 202 3.83 -15.66 3.36
C GLU A 202 3.25 -14.93 2.16
N GLU A 203 2.48 -13.88 2.42
CA GLU A 203 1.82 -13.09 1.40
C GLU A 203 2.11 -11.61 1.61
N VAL A 204 2.48 -10.94 0.52
CA VAL A 204 2.87 -9.53 0.49
C VAL A 204 2.05 -8.80 -0.57
N HIS A 205 1.20 -7.89 -0.13
CA HIS A 205 0.47 -6.97 -1.00
C HIS A 205 1.05 -5.56 -0.88
N LEU A 206 1.34 -4.94 -2.03
CA LEU A 206 1.92 -3.60 -2.12
C LEU A 206 0.87 -2.62 -2.67
N PHE A 207 0.55 -1.58 -1.89
CA PHE A 207 -0.38 -0.51 -2.26
C PHE A 207 0.34 0.83 -2.36
N GLY A 208 -0.01 1.64 -3.35
CA GLY A 208 0.62 2.95 -3.55
C GLY A 208 2.09 2.89 -3.99
N PHE A 209 2.55 1.77 -4.55
CA PHE A 209 3.86 1.67 -5.18
C PHE A 209 3.72 1.96 -6.69
N TRP A 210 3.84 3.22 -7.11
CA TRP A 210 3.64 3.61 -8.52
C TRP A 210 4.54 4.75 -9.02
N ALA A 211 5.76 4.45 -9.51
CA ALA A 211 6.83 5.44 -9.76
C ALA A 211 6.59 6.51 -10.85
N PHE A 212 5.46 6.45 -11.55
CA PHE A 212 5.27 7.14 -12.82
C PHE A 212 4.28 8.32 -12.70
N PRO A 213 4.44 9.39 -13.50
CA PRO A 213 3.59 10.59 -13.42
C PRO A 213 2.19 10.39 -14.03
N MET A 214 1.97 9.28 -14.73
CA MET A 214 0.70 8.85 -15.29
C MET A 214 0.35 7.47 -14.73
N ASN A 215 -0.94 7.21 -14.59
CA ASN A 215 -1.45 5.89 -14.25
C ASN A 215 -1.54 4.97 -15.50
N PRO A 216 -1.88 3.67 -15.35
CA PRO A 216 -2.04 2.75 -16.48
C PRO A 216 -3.09 3.16 -17.53
N SER A 217 -4.00 4.09 -17.21
CA SER A 217 -4.99 4.67 -18.13
C SER A 217 -4.52 5.98 -18.78
N GLY A 218 -3.25 6.37 -18.62
CA GLY A 218 -2.67 7.59 -19.19
C GLY A 218 -3.04 8.89 -18.46
N LEU A 219 -3.78 8.82 -17.33
CA LEU A 219 -4.16 10.01 -16.57
C LEU A 219 -3.03 10.46 -15.64
N TYR A 220 -2.73 11.75 -15.65
CA TYR A 220 -1.76 12.36 -14.75
C TYR A 220 -2.18 12.22 -13.27
N ILE A 221 -1.18 11.94 -12.43
CA ILE A 221 -1.35 11.71 -11.00
C ILE A 221 -0.28 12.46 -10.20
N THR A 222 -0.64 12.82 -8.97
CA THR A 222 0.27 13.47 -8.02
C THR A 222 1.27 12.46 -7.47
N HIS A 223 2.48 12.91 -7.10
CA HIS A 223 3.49 12.02 -6.54
C HIS A 223 2.95 11.29 -5.30
N HIS A 224 2.47 12.01 -4.29
CA HIS A 224 1.82 11.39 -3.14
C HIS A 224 0.29 11.34 -3.27
N TYR A 225 -0.41 10.57 -2.41
CA TYR A 225 -1.87 10.61 -2.36
C TYR A 225 -2.42 11.93 -1.80
N TYR A 226 -1.62 12.62 -0.99
CA TYR A 226 -1.97 13.84 -0.28
C TYR A 226 -1.40 15.14 -0.87
N ASP A 227 -0.27 15.07 -1.60
CA ASP A 227 0.37 16.21 -2.25
C ASP A 227 1.18 15.80 -3.50
N ASN A 228 1.90 16.76 -4.12
CA ASN A 228 2.78 16.51 -5.28
C ASN A 228 4.27 16.77 -4.98
N VAL A 229 4.69 16.68 -3.71
CA VAL A 229 6.08 16.87 -3.29
C VAL A 229 6.92 15.69 -3.80
N LYS A 230 7.96 15.99 -4.59
CA LYS A 230 8.86 14.96 -5.15
C LYS A 230 9.98 14.61 -4.17
N PRO A 231 10.53 13.37 -4.20
CA PRO A 231 11.68 13.01 -3.41
C PRO A 231 12.92 13.79 -3.86
N ARG A 232 13.91 13.93 -2.97
CA ARG A 232 15.17 14.60 -3.29
C ARG A 232 15.85 13.94 -4.50
N PRO A 233 16.15 14.69 -5.59
CA PRO A 233 16.77 14.14 -6.79
C PRO A 233 18.09 13.43 -6.51
N GLY A 234 18.39 12.36 -7.27
CA GLY A 234 19.66 11.64 -7.21
C GLY A 234 19.87 10.72 -5.99
N PHE A 235 18.88 10.54 -5.12
CA PHE A 235 18.96 9.60 -4.00
C PHE A 235 18.43 8.20 -4.36
N HIS A 236 17.21 8.14 -4.86
CA HIS A 236 16.44 6.91 -5.08
C HIS A 236 16.27 6.60 -6.57
N ALA A 237 16.23 5.32 -6.93
CA ALA A 237 15.96 4.85 -8.29
C ALA A 237 14.52 4.33 -8.40
N MET A 238 13.54 5.12 -7.95
CA MET A 238 12.13 4.70 -7.79
C MET A 238 11.54 3.96 -9.03
N PRO A 239 11.82 4.39 -10.29
CA PRO A 239 11.38 3.63 -11.48
C PRO A 239 11.99 2.22 -11.56
N SER A 240 13.28 2.06 -11.26
CA SER A 240 13.95 0.74 -11.22
C SER A 240 13.45 -0.13 -10.07
N GLU A 241 13.11 0.48 -8.92
CA GLU A 241 12.50 -0.22 -7.78
C GLU A 241 11.13 -0.80 -8.16
N ILE A 242 10.26 -0.03 -8.83
CA ILE A 242 8.94 -0.55 -9.24
C ILE A 242 9.01 -1.60 -10.36
N PHE A 243 9.92 -1.47 -11.33
CA PHE A 243 10.06 -2.52 -12.36
C PHE A 243 10.42 -3.87 -11.73
N ASN A 244 11.20 -3.88 -10.65
CA ASN A 244 11.46 -5.08 -9.86
C ASN A 244 10.19 -5.60 -9.17
N PHE A 245 9.37 -4.74 -8.53
CA PHE A 245 8.10 -5.19 -7.95
C PHE A 245 7.13 -5.76 -8.99
N LEU A 246 7.06 -5.17 -10.20
CA LEU A 246 6.23 -5.69 -11.28
C LEU A 246 6.75 -7.04 -11.81
N HIS A 247 8.06 -7.25 -11.83
CA HIS A 247 8.67 -8.55 -12.16
C HIS A 247 8.42 -9.62 -11.08
N LEU A 248 8.47 -9.26 -9.80
CA LEU A 248 8.09 -10.16 -8.70
C LEU A 248 6.58 -10.46 -8.74
N HIS A 249 5.77 -9.48 -9.15
CA HIS A 249 4.32 -9.65 -9.30
C HIS A 249 3.93 -10.62 -10.41
N SER A 250 4.54 -10.51 -11.60
CA SER A 250 4.27 -11.46 -12.70
C SER A 250 4.74 -12.88 -12.41
N ARG A 251 5.59 -13.06 -11.39
CA ARG A 251 6.03 -14.37 -10.86
C ARG A 251 5.23 -14.86 -9.66
N GLY A 252 4.21 -14.12 -9.21
CA GLY A 252 3.38 -14.48 -8.05
C GLY A 252 4.08 -14.35 -6.69
N ILE A 253 5.29 -13.78 -6.62
CA ILE A 253 6.08 -13.65 -5.39
C ILE A 253 5.51 -12.57 -4.46
N LEU A 254 4.85 -11.55 -5.04
CA LEU A 254 4.08 -10.53 -4.32
C LEU A 254 2.94 -10.02 -5.20
N ARG A 255 2.04 -9.20 -4.66
CA ARG A 255 0.91 -8.62 -5.41
C ARG A 255 0.98 -7.10 -5.38
N VAL A 256 1.22 -6.46 -6.53
CA VAL A 256 1.17 -4.99 -6.63
C VAL A 256 -0.24 -4.56 -7.04
N HIS A 257 -0.90 -3.82 -6.16
CA HIS A 257 -2.24 -3.30 -6.43
C HIS A 257 -2.16 -1.91 -7.05
N THR A 258 -2.53 -1.81 -8.32
CA THR A 258 -2.68 -0.54 -9.03
C THR A 258 -4.14 -0.16 -9.26
N GLY A 259 -5.08 -1.12 -9.27
CA GLY A 259 -6.50 -0.89 -9.53
C GLY A 259 -7.30 -0.36 -8.33
N THR A 260 -8.56 -0.01 -8.57
CA THR A 260 -9.53 0.24 -7.50
C THR A 260 -9.85 -1.05 -6.76
N CYS A 261 -9.71 -1.06 -5.44
CA CYS A 261 -10.10 -2.19 -4.60
C CYS A 261 -11.62 -2.21 -4.39
N THR A 262 -12.18 -3.39 -4.20
CA THR A 262 -13.59 -3.56 -3.80
C THR A 262 -13.65 -3.65 -2.28
N CYS A 263 -14.04 -2.57 -1.61
CA CYS A 263 -14.35 -2.63 -0.19
C CYS A 263 -15.76 -3.20 -0.02
N CYS A 264 -15.87 -4.30 0.74
CA CYS A 264 -17.13 -4.92 1.15
C CYS A 264 -17.64 -4.30 2.45
#